data_AF-A0A101EKG5-F1
#
_entry.id   AF-A0A101EKG5-F1
#
_cell.length_a   1.000
_cell.length_b   1.000
_cell.length_c   1.000
_cell.angle_alpha   90.00
_cell.angle_beta   90.00
_cell.angle_gamma   90.00
#
_symmetry.space_group_name_H-M   'P 1'
#
loop_
_entity.id
_entity.type
_entity.pdbx_description
1 polymer ?
#
loop_
_entity_poly.entity_id
_entity_poly.type
_entity_poly.pdbx_seq_one_letter_code
_entity_poly.pdbx_strand_id
1 'polypeptide(L)'
;MKIKELLELVDEAIANVKIAIVSNKQRIFESPHTSWEFTKRSLKLEDELERLNKIRKYLQQFGEEEHVEGKFSEEELKELLEYLRVMREMRSHEF
;
A
#
# COMPACT_ATOMS: atom_id res chain seq x y z
N MET A 1 -10.83 16.53 2.88
CA MET A 1 -10.13 15.95 1.69
C MET A 1 -11.14 15.56 0.62
N LYS A 2 -10.75 15.59 -0.65
CA LYS A 2 -11.52 14.97 -1.75
C LYS A 2 -11.14 13.51 -1.93
N ILE A 3 -12.06 12.66 -2.41
CA ILE A 3 -11.76 11.26 -2.71
C ILE A 3 -10.64 11.13 -3.74
N LYS A 4 -10.54 12.07 -4.70
CA LYS A 4 -9.41 12.15 -5.64
C LYS A 4 -8.04 12.22 -4.94
N GLU A 5 -7.89 13.05 -3.91
CA GLU A 5 -6.63 13.17 -3.16
C GLU A 5 -6.30 11.88 -2.42
N LEU A 6 -7.32 11.20 -1.89
CA LEU A 6 -7.14 9.91 -1.23
C LEU A 6 -6.75 8.80 -2.23
N LEU A 7 -7.32 8.80 -3.43
CA LEU A 7 -6.95 7.89 -4.51
C LEU A 7 -5.49 8.10 -4.95
N GLU A 8 -5.04 9.35 -5.06
CA GLU A 8 -3.64 9.67 -5.36
C GLU A 8 -2.70 9.11 -4.29
N LEU A 9 -3.03 9.27 -3.00
CA LEU A 9 -2.25 8.69 -1.90
C LEU A 9 -2.20 7.15 -1.93
N VAL A 10 -3.32 6.51 -2.28
CA VAL A 10 -3.39 5.05 -2.45
C VAL A 10 -2.53 4.61 -3.63
N ASP A 11 -2.56 5.35 -4.74
CA ASP A 11 -1.74 5.05 -5.93
C ASP A 11 -0.24 5.21 -5.64
N GLU A 12 0.16 6.22 -4.88
CA GLU A 12 1.54 6.37 -4.39
C GLU A 12 1.97 5.18 -3.50
N ALA A 13 1.12 4.77 -2.55
CA ALA A 13 1.39 3.63 -1.69
C ALA A 13 1.52 2.33 -2.50
N ILE A 14 0.64 2.10 -3.48
CA ILE A 14 0.71 0.94 -4.39
C ILE A 14 2.03 0.96 -5.18
N ALA A 15 2.45 2.11 -5.70
CA ALA A 15 3.71 2.23 -6.43
C ALA A 15 4.91 1.86 -5.55
N ASN A 16 4.96 2.36 -4.31
CA ASN A 16 6.03 2.05 -3.36
C ASN A 16 6.08 0.56 -3.01
N VAL A 17 4.94 -0.07 -2.75
CA VAL A 17 4.88 -1.53 -2.48
C VAL A 17 5.36 -2.34 -3.67
N LYS A 18 4.98 -1.97 -4.90
CA LYS A 18 5.49 -2.64 -6.11
C LYS A 18 7.00 -2.55 -6.22
N ILE A 19 7.57 -1.37 -5.96
CA ILE A 19 9.04 -1.17 -5.96
C ILE A 19 9.68 -2.07 -4.90
N ALA A 20 9.10 -2.14 -3.70
CA ALA A 20 9.60 -3.01 -2.63
C ALA A 20 9.54 -4.50 -2.99
N ILE A 21 8.48 -4.96 -3.66
CA ILE A 21 8.35 -6.34 -4.15
C ILE A 21 9.47 -6.65 -5.15
N VAL A 22 9.68 -5.78 -6.14
CA VAL A 22 10.71 -5.97 -7.17
C VAL A 22 12.11 -6.00 -6.54
N SER A 23 12.40 -5.08 -5.62
CA SER A 23 13.66 -5.05 -4.87
C SER A 23 13.89 -6.34 -4.06
N ASN A 24 12.88 -6.81 -3.33
CA ASN A 24 12.98 -8.06 -2.57
C ASN A 24 13.18 -9.27 -3.50
N LYS A 25 12.48 -9.33 -4.63
CA LYS A 25 12.64 -10.41 -5.62
C LYS A 25 14.04 -10.47 -6.22
N GLN A 26 14.70 -9.33 -6.42
CA GLN A 26 16.11 -9.31 -6.85
C GLN A 26 17.04 -9.90 -5.79
N ARG A 27 16.81 -9.60 -4.50
CA ARG A 27 17.61 -10.11 -3.38
C ARG A 27 17.41 -11.59 -3.06
N ILE A 28 16.32 -12.20 -3.53
CA ILE A 28 16.08 -13.66 -3.39
C ILE A 28 17.23 -14.47 -4.01
N PHE A 29 17.94 -13.94 -5.02
CA PHE A 29 19.03 -14.64 -5.69
C PHE A 29 20.41 -14.49 -5.02
N GLU A 30 20.53 -13.75 -3.92
CA GLU A 30 21.84 -13.46 -3.29
C GLU A 30 22.40 -14.64 -2.47
N SER A 31 21.56 -15.37 -1.72
CA SER A 31 22.01 -16.54 -0.94
C SER A 31 20.82 -17.42 -0.47
N PRO A 32 20.95 -18.76 -0.41
CA PRO A 32 19.84 -19.68 -0.08
C PRO A 32 19.15 -19.41 1.27
N HIS A 33 19.88 -18.95 2.28
CA HIS A 33 19.32 -18.67 3.62
C HIS A 33 18.50 -17.37 3.62
N THR A 34 18.99 -16.34 2.94
CA THR A 34 18.27 -15.07 2.77
C THR A 34 17.13 -15.20 1.76
N SER A 35 17.21 -16.13 0.79
CA SER A 35 16.14 -16.41 -0.17
C SER A 35 14.81 -16.74 0.52
N TRP A 36 14.81 -17.51 1.62
CA TRP A 36 13.57 -17.89 2.31
C TRP A 36 12.91 -16.70 3.01
N GLU A 37 13.69 -15.89 3.72
CA GLU A 37 13.22 -14.65 4.37
C GLU A 37 12.67 -13.66 3.34
N PHE A 38 13.42 -13.44 2.25
CA PHE A 38 12.97 -12.55 1.17
C PHE A 38 11.75 -13.08 0.41
N THR A 39 11.60 -14.41 0.26
CA THR A 39 10.41 -15.02 -0.35
C THR A 39 9.19 -14.84 0.55
N LYS A 40 9.30 -15.16 1.85
CA LYS A 40 8.22 -14.97 2.83
C LYS A 40 7.80 -13.50 2.90
N ARG A 41 8.76 -12.59 2.81
CA ARG A 41 8.50 -11.15 2.81
C ARG A 41 7.85 -10.68 1.50
N SER A 42 8.30 -11.16 0.34
CA SER A 42 7.67 -10.84 -0.95
C SER A 42 6.20 -11.27 -0.97
N LEU A 43 5.88 -12.44 -0.41
CA LEU A 43 4.49 -12.91 -0.29
C LEU A 43 3.64 -11.95 0.56
N LYS A 44 4.15 -11.53 1.73
CA LYS A 44 3.46 -10.54 2.58
C LYS A 44 3.21 -9.21 1.87
N LEU A 45 4.19 -8.74 1.10
CA LEU A 45 4.05 -7.51 0.33
C LEU A 45 3.04 -7.65 -0.81
N GLU A 46 2.93 -8.83 -1.43
CA GLU A 46 1.91 -9.13 -2.43
C GLU A 46 0.49 -9.15 -1.82
N ASP A 47 0.32 -9.76 -0.63
CA ASP A 47 -0.95 -9.72 0.10
C ASP A 47 -1.37 -8.27 0.42
N GLU A 48 -0.41 -7.45 0.82
CA GLU A 48 -0.64 -6.06 1.18
C GLU A 48 -0.96 -5.19 -0.04
N LEU A 49 -0.31 -5.47 -1.17
CA LEU A 49 -0.67 -4.89 -2.46
C LEU A 49 -2.12 -5.25 -2.86
N GLU A 50 -2.55 -6.49 -2.62
CA GLU A 50 -3.92 -6.90 -2.92
C GLU A 50 -4.93 -6.13 -2.07
N ARG A 51 -4.63 -5.92 -0.78
CA ARG A 51 -5.44 -5.09 0.13
C ARG A 51 -5.54 -3.65 -0.35
N LEU A 52 -4.42 -3.01 -0.71
CA LEU A 52 -4.42 -1.66 -1.26
C LEU A 52 -5.23 -1.57 -2.55
N ASN A 53 -5.17 -2.58 -3.42
CA ASN A 53 -5.99 -2.63 -4.64
C ASN A 53 -7.49 -2.77 -4.33
N LYS A 54 -7.87 -3.50 -3.27
CA LYS A 54 -9.26 -3.58 -2.81
C LYS A 54 -9.74 -2.23 -2.29
N ILE A 55 -8.93 -1.54 -1.50
CA ILE A 55 -9.21 -0.18 -1.01
C ILE A 55 -9.35 0.78 -2.19
N ARG A 56 -8.45 0.74 -3.16
CA ARG A 56 -8.54 1.55 -4.39
C ARG A 56 -9.84 1.29 -5.14
N LYS A 57 -10.20 0.02 -5.36
CA LYS A 57 -11.46 -0.33 -6.04
C LYS A 57 -12.68 0.15 -5.28
N TYR A 58 -12.66 0.05 -3.95
CA TYR A 58 -13.72 0.57 -3.09
C TYR A 58 -13.83 2.09 -3.23
N LEU A 59 -12.71 2.81 -3.18
CA LEU A 59 -12.68 4.27 -3.36
C LEU A 59 -13.11 4.71 -4.77
N GLN A 60 -12.80 3.93 -5.81
CA GLN A 60 -13.26 4.18 -7.19
C GLN A 60 -14.76 4.00 -7.39
N GLN A 61 -15.46 3.30 -6.49
CA GLN A 61 -16.93 3.19 -6.55
C GLN A 61 -17.62 4.48 -6.10
N PHE A 62 -16.90 5.36 -5.40
CA PHE A 62 -17.40 6.68 -5.00
C PHE A 62 -17.06 7.73 -6.05
N GLY A 63 -17.82 8.82 -6.07
CA GLY A 63 -17.55 9.94 -6.97
C GLY A 63 -16.23 10.61 -6.58
N GLU A 64 -15.32 10.81 -7.54
CA GLU A 64 -14.01 11.47 -7.31
C GLU A 64 -14.12 12.88 -6.69
N GLU A 65 -15.29 13.51 -6.84
CA GLU A 65 -15.64 14.82 -6.29
C GLU A 65 -16.37 14.77 -4.94
N GLU A 66 -16.77 13.59 -4.45
CA GLU A 66 -17.37 13.49 -3.12
C GLU A 66 -16.34 13.80 -2.03
N HIS A 67 -16.81 14.48 -0.97
CA HIS A 67 -16.01 14.77 0.21
C HIS A 67 -15.95 13.53 1.10
N VAL A 68 -14.72 13.17 1.52
CA VAL A 68 -14.50 11.95 2.32
C VAL A 68 -15.18 12.04 3.70
N GLU A 69 -15.35 13.25 4.22
CA GLU A 69 -16.07 13.59 5.46
C GLU A 69 -17.57 13.20 5.44
N GLY A 70 -18.16 12.96 4.27
CA GLY A 70 -19.56 12.54 4.13
C GLY A 70 -19.79 11.04 4.07
N LYS A 71 -18.72 10.23 3.99
CA LYS A 71 -18.80 8.77 3.74
C LYS A 71 -18.06 7.93 4.78
N PHE A 72 -16.99 8.46 5.35
CA PHE A 72 -16.20 7.79 6.37
C PHE A 72 -16.32 8.54 7.69
N SER A 73 -16.34 7.79 8.79
CA SER A 73 -16.13 8.41 10.10
C SER A 73 -14.73 9.02 10.18
N GLU A 74 -14.55 10.07 10.98
CA GLU A 74 -13.23 10.69 11.19
C GLU A 74 -12.19 9.66 11.68
N GLU A 75 -12.63 8.68 12.48
CA GLU A 75 -11.78 7.60 13.00
C GLU A 75 -11.31 6.66 11.88
N GLU A 76 -12.22 6.17 11.04
CA GLU A 76 -11.87 5.30 9.89
C GLU A 76 -10.96 6.01 8.89
N LEU A 77 -11.22 7.31 8.63
CA LEU A 77 -10.38 8.10 7.75
C LEU A 77 -8.95 8.21 8.31
N LYS A 78 -8.83 8.41 9.61
CA LYS A 78 -7.56 8.58 10.29
C LYS A 78 -6.76 7.28 10.32
N GLU A 79 -7.41 6.16 10.59
CA GLU A 79 -6.79 4.83 10.49
C GLU A 79 -6.31 4.53 9.07
N LEU A 80 -7.12 4.86 8.05
CA LEU A 80 -6.75 4.66 6.65
C LEU A 80 -5.56 5.53 6.25
N LEU A 81 -5.55 6.80 6.68
CA LEU A 81 -4.45 7.73 6.42
C LEU A 81 -3.17 7.30 7.14
N GLU A 82 -3.27 6.81 8.37
CA GLU A 82 -2.13 6.30 9.12
C GLU A 82 -1.57 5.04 8.46
N TYR A 83 -2.44 4.12 8.04
CA TYR A 83 -2.06 2.94 7.29
C TYR A 83 -1.36 3.30 5.96
N LEU A 84 -1.95 4.19 5.16
CA LEU A 84 -1.34 4.68 3.92
C LEU A 84 -0.01 5.39 4.16
N ARG A 85 0.08 6.14 5.25
CA ARG A 85 1.32 6.81 5.65
C ARG A 85 2.41 5.80 6.00
N VAL A 86 2.10 4.76 6.77
CA VAL A 86 3.04 3.66 7.06
C VAL A 86 3.49 3.01 5.75
N MET A 87 2.57 2.67 4.86
CA MET A 87 2.87 2.07 3.55
C MET A 87 3.70 2.99 2.63
N ARG A 88 3.56 4.31 2.78
CA ARG A 88 4.35 5.31 2.03
C ARG A 88 5.73 5.54 2.66
N GLU A 89 5.82 5.50 3.99
CA GLU A 89 7.07 5.62 4.75
C GLU A 89 7.88 4.30 4.74
N MET A 90 7.27 3.18 4.34
CA MET A 90 7.96 1.92 4.07
C MET A 90 9.00 2.10 2.96
N ARG A 91 10.22 2.49 3.36
CA ARG A 91 11.37 2.54 2.47
C ARG A 91 11.89 1.14 2.24
N SER A 92 12.38 0.93 1.02
CA SER A 92 13.08 -0.27 0.52
C SER A 92 14.29 -0.74 1.34
N HIS A 93 14.68 0.00 2.40
CA HIS A 93 15.80 -0.31 3.28
C HIS A 93 15.40 -0.79 4.68
N GLU A 94 14.16 -0.59 5.13
CA GLU A 94 13.67 -1.20 6.39
C GLU A 94 13.22 -2.65 6.21
N PHE A 95 13.41 -3.16 5.00
CA PHE A 95 13.29 -4.56 4.68
C PHE A 95 14.64 -5.19 4.32
#